data_AF-A0A380FBL9-F1
#
_entry.id   AF-A0A380FBL9-F1
#
_cell.length_a   1.000
_cell.length_b   1.000
_cell.length_c   1.000
_cell.angle_alpha   90.00
_cell.angle_beta   90.00
_cell.angle_gamma   90.00
#
_symmetry.space_group_name_H-M   'P 1'
#
loop_
_entity.id
_entity.type
_entity.pdbx_description
1 polymer ?
#
loop_
_entity_poly.entity_id
_entity_poly.type
_entity_poly.pdbx_seq_one_letter_code
_entity_poly.pdbx_strand_id
1 'polypeptide(L)'
;MLRWYSNNIKKIEVEVYERIEHAIAGADVIVTATNAQTPVFDQMLAPGVHVNAVGSFKPDMQELPSQLIANADKVVVEAESAALEETGDLLTPISEGKFTANDLHGELGHIVAERLEGRVSDDEITVFKSVGVAIVDIVVANYFYRKKLNA
;
A
#
# COMPACT_ATOMS: atom_id res chain seq x y z
N MET A 1 -7.88 19.42 -17.45
CA MET A 1 -7.70 18.32 -16.48
C MET A 1 -7.91 18.81 -15.04
N LEU A 2 -7.29 19.93 -14.63
CA LEU A 2 -7.46 20.51 -13.28
C LEU A 2 -8.87 21.06 -12.97
N ARG A 3 -9.65 21.50 -13.98
CA ARG A 3 -11.01 22.07 -13.80
C ARG A 3 -12.10 21.07 -13.39
N TRP A 4 -11.89 19.77 -13.54
CA TRP A 4 -12.88 18.76 -13.13
C TRP A 4 -12.80 18.46 -11.63
N TYR A 5 -11.58 18.51 -11.06
CA TYR A 5 -11.33 18.24 -9.64
C TYR A 5 -11.92 19.30 -8.70
N SER A 6 -11.93 20.59 -9.07
CA SER A 6 -12.36 21.64 -8.14
C SER A 6 -13.85 21.64 -7.80
N ASN A 7 -14.69 20.96 -8.59
CA ASN A 7 -16.15 21.08 -8.48
C ASN A 7 -16.85 19.86 -7.85
N ASN A 8 -16.12 18.79 -7.54
CA ASN A 8 -16.71 17.52 -7.04
C ASN A 8 -16.08 16.98 -5.74
N ILE A 9 -15.07 17.64 -5.17
CA ILE A 9 -14.52 17.23 -3.89
C ILE A 9 -15.42 17.82 -2.79
N LYS A 10 -16.12 16.95 -2.06
CA LYS A 10 -16.76 17.33 -0.78
C LYS A 10 -15.69 17.98 0.10
N LYS A 11 -16.04 19.04 0.83
CA LYS A 11 -15.10 19.70 1.75
C LYS A 11 -14.54 18.64 2.72
N ILE A 12 -13.24 18.36 2.62
CA ILE A 12 -12.54 17.41 3.50
C ILE A 12 -11.86 18.23 4.59
N GLU A 13 -11.93 17.75 5.82
CA GLU A 13 -11.15 18.28 6.93
C GLU A 13 -9.73 17.71 6.86
N VAL A 14 -8.73 18.58 7.03
CA VAL A 14 -7.32 18.20 6.97
C VAL A 14 -6.66 18.73 8.22
N GLU A 15 -6.09 17.81 9.00
CA GLU A 15 -5.32 18.13 10.18
C GLU A 15 -3.87 17.67 9.97
N VAL A 16 -2.93 18.46 10.49
CA VAL A 16 -1.51 18.16 10.46
C VAL A 16 -1.07 17.81 11.88
N TYR A 17 -0.48 16.64 12.04
CA TYR A 17 0.05 16.17 13.32
C TYR A 17 1.58 16.22 13.31
N GLU A 18 2.17 16.63 14.43
CA GLU A 18 3.63 16.57 14.64
C GLU A 18 4.12 15.19 15.09
N ARG A 19 3.19 14.29 15.42
CA ARG A 19 3.43 12.99 16.04
C ARG A 19 2.65 11.91 15.29
N ILE A 20 3.36 10.86 14.86
CA ILE A 20 2.76 9.77 14.06
C ILE A 20 1.67 9.04 14.84
N GLU A 21 1.81 8.93 16.16
CA GLU A 21 0.86 8.26 17.04
C GLU A 21 -0.52 8.93 16.99
N HIS A 22 -0.56 10.26 16.83
CA HIS A 22 -1.81 10.99 16.69
C HIS A 22 -2.39 10.87 15.28
N ALA A 23 -1.54 10.80 14.26
CA ALA A 23 -1.98 10.68 12.87
C ALA A 23 -2.62 9.32 12.54
N ILE A 24 -2.15 8.24 13.19
CA ILE A 24 -2.68 6.89 12.94
C ILE A 24 -3.77 6.46 13.93
N ALA A 25 -3.94 7.19 15.04
CA ALA A 25 -4.97 6.89 16.02
C ALA A 25 -6.38 7.05 15.43
N GLY A 26 -7.13 5.95 15.37
CA GLY A 26 -8.49 5.94 14.82
C GLY A 26 -8.57 6.04 13.29
N ALA A 27 -7.45 5.88 12.59
CA ALA A 27 -7.43 5.87 11.13
C ALA A 27 -7.98 4.55 10.59
N ASP A 28 -9.02 4.60 9.74
CA ASP A 28 -9.52 3.42 9.02
C ASP A 28 -8.56 3.00 7.89
N VAL A 29 -7.90 3.98 7.28
CA VAL A 29 -6.93 3.80 6.20
C VAL A 29 -5.67 4.59 6.50
N ILE A 30 -4.52 3.93 6.44
CA ILE A 30 -3.20 4.52 6.58
C ILE A 30 -2.49 4.47 5.23
N VAL A 31 -1.80 5.56 4.88
CA VAL A 31 -0.96 5.62 3.68
C VAL A 31 0.46 6.01 4.08
N THR A 32 1.43 5.15 3.80
CA THR A 32 2.86 5.48 3.96
C THR A 32 3.46 5.76 2.59
N ALA A 33 3.99 6.98 2.44
CA ALA A 33 4.58 7.49 1.21
C ALA A 33 5.85 8.30 1.53
N THR A 34 6.75 7.67 2.25
CA THR A 34 7.97 8.25 2.82
C THR A 34 9.21 7.70 2.12
N ASN A 35 10.36 8.29 2.40
CA ASN A 35 11.68 7.80 1.98
C ASN A 35 12.45 7.15 3.15
N ALA A 36 11.75 6.61 4.15
CA ALA A 36 12.35 6.07 5.35
C ALA A 36 13.15 4.76 5.09
N GLN A 37 14.24 4.58 5.86
CA GLN A 37 15.06 3.37 5.87
C GLN A 37 14.71 2.43 7.04
N THR A 38 13.87 2.91 7.95
CA THR A 38 13.42 2.20 9.15
C THR A 38 11.93 2.51 9.38
N PRO A 39 11.17 1.61 10.03
CA PRO A 39 9.74 1.80 10.26
C PRO A 39 9.38 3.19 10.80
N VAL A 40 8.32 3.79 10.25
CA VAL A 40 7.90 5.17 10.59
C VAL A 40 6.95 5.24 11.79
N PHE A 41 6.47 4.09 12.26
CA PHE A 41 5.76 3.87 13.51
C PHE A 41 6.12 2.48 14.04
N ASP A 42 5.81 2.18 15.30
CA ASP A 42 6.06 0.88 15.95
C ASP A 42 4.78 0.25 16.56
N GLN A 43 3.67 0.98 16.50
CA GLN A 43 2.42 0.64 17.16
C GLN A 43 1.67 -0.47 16.44
N MET A 44 0.98 -1.32 17.21
CA MET A 44 0.00 -2.24 16.64
C MET A 44 -1.21 -1.46 16.15
N LEU A 45 -1.67 -1.78 14.93
CA LEU A 45 -2.87 -1.18 14.36
C LEU A 45 -4.13 -1.78 15.00
N ALA A 46 -5.20 -1.00 15.03
CA ALA A 46 -6.51 -1.50 15.43
C ALA A 46 -7.04 -2.52 14.40
N PRO A 47 -7.95 -3.44 14.79
CA PRO A 47 -8.70 -4.26 13.84
C PRO A 47 -9.37 -3.40 12.77
N GLY A 48 -9.45 -3.94 11.55
CA GLY A 48 -10.13 -3.30 10.42
C GLY A 48 -9.31 -2.29 9.63
N VAL A 49 -8.13 -1.91 10.11
CA VAL A 49 -7.28 -0.92 9.42
C VAL A 49 -6.77 -1.46 8.08
N HIS A 50 -6.82 -0.63 7.04
CA HIS A 50 -6.17 -0.89 5.76
C HIS A 50 -4.94 0.01 5.57
N VAL A 51 -3.83 -0.56 5.11
CA VAL A 51 -2.56 0.15 4.88
C VAL A 51 -2.22 0.13 3.39
N ASN A 52 -1.97 1.30 2.80
CA ASN A 52 -1.32 1.44 1.50
C ASN A 52 0.13 1.89 1.73
N ALA A 53 1.09 1.00 1.50
CA ALA A 53 2.51 1.29 1.67
C ALA A 53 3.22 1.39 0.33
N VAL A 54 3.62 2.60 -0.05
CA VAL A 54 4.15 2.91 -1.39
C VAL A 54 5.56 3.50 -1.38
N GLY A 55 6.08 3.90 -0.21
CA GLY A 55 7.35 4.61 -0.09
C GLY A 55 8.59 3.71 -0.10
N SER A 56 8.52 2.49 0.46
CA SER A 56 9.63 1.53 0.34
C SER A 56 9.62 0.79 -1.00
N PHE A 57 10.51 1.18 -1.92
CA PHE A 57 10.70 0.56 -3.25
C PHE A 57 12.15 0.11 -3.48
N LYS A 58 12.95 0.05 -2.40
CA LYS A 58 14.32 -0.49 -2.43
C LYS A 58 14.54 -1.48 -1.28
N PRO A 59 15.48 -2.45 -1.44
CA PRO A 59 15.71 -3.47 -0.41
C PRO A 59 16.14 -2.92 0.94
N ASP A 60 16.79 -1.76 0.96
CA ASP A 60 17.27 -1.06 2.16
C ASP A 60 16.27 -0.05 2.75
N MET A 61 15.07 0.05 2.16
CA MET A 61 14.01 0.94 2.62
C MET A 61 12.93 0.17 3.38
N GLN A 62 12.45 0.71 4.48
CA GLN A 62 11.36 0.10 5.24
C GLN A 62 10.53 1.20 5.89
N GLU A 63 9.22 1.18 5.64
CA GLU A 63 8.25 2.08 6.26
C GLU A 63 7.43 1.38 7.34
N LEU A 64 7.16 0.09 7.13
CA LEU A 64 6.28 -0.70 7.99
C LEU A 64 7.09 -1.57 8.95
N PRO A 65 6.67 -1.67 10.23
CA PRO A 65 7.22 -2.66 11.14
C PRO A 65 7.11 -4.07 10.60
N SER A 66 8.17 -4.88 10.73
CA SER A 66 8.14 -6.31 10.40
C SER A 66 6.97 -7.04 11.09
N GLN A 67 6.60 -6.60 12.31
CA GLN A 67 5.49 -7.18 13.05
C GLN A 67 4.12 -6.88 12.43
N LEU A 68 3.95 -5.72 11.79
CA LEU A 68 2.72 -5.38 11.08
C LEU A 68 2.54 -6.31 9.88
N ILE A 69 3.60 -6.51 9.08
CA ILE A 69 3.56 -7.42 7.92
C ILE A 69 3.26 -8.85 8.36
N ALA A 70 3.90 -9.32 9.44
CA ALA A 70 3.69 -10.67 9.97
C ALA A 70 2.30 -10.90 10.57
N ASN A 71 1.64 -9.86 11.08
CA ASN A 71 0.34 -9.95 11.73
C ASN A 71 -0.83 -9.52 10.83
N ALA A 72 -0.57 -8.99 9.64
CA ALA A 72 -1.62 -8.60 8.72
C ALA A 72 -2.37 -9.85 8.26
N ASP A 73 -3.70 -9.81 8.25
CA ASP A 73 -4.52 -10.92 7.75
C ASP A 73 -4.28 -11.14 6.26
N LYS A 74 -4.00 -10.06 5.50
CA LYS A 74 -3.69 -10.11 4.07
C LYS A 74 -2.61 -9.11 3.71
N VAL A 75 -1.54 -9.60 3.09
CA VAL A 75 -0.53 -8.78 2.41
C VAL A 75 -0.69 -8.98 0.91
N VAL A 76 -1.08 -7.91 0.22
CA VAL A 76 -1.36 -7.86 -1.22
C VAL A 76 -0.33 -6.98 -1.90
N VAL A 77 0.16 -7.39 -3.07
CA VAL A 77 1.17 -6.66 -3.84
C VAL A 77 0.70 -6.38 -5.27
N GLU A 78 1.39 -5.52 -6.01
CA GLU A 78 1.11 -5.35 -7.44
C GLU A 78 1.58 -6.54 -8.26
N ALA A 79 2.81 -6.97 -8.01
CA ALA A 79 3.45 -8.13 -8.62
C ALA A 79 4.35 -8.81 -7.58
N GLU A 80 4.18 -10.12 -7.39
CA GLU A 80 4.91 -10.87 -6.36
C GLU A 80 6.41 -10.88 -6.62
N SER A 81 6.82 -11.10 -7.87
CA SER A 81 8.23 -11.16 -8.24
C SER A 81 8.99 -9.87 -7.91
N ALA A 82 8.40 -8.71 -8.24
CA ALA A 82 9.01 -7.42 -7.96
C ALA A 82 9.01 -7.13 -6.45
N ALA A 83 7.89 -7.36 -5.76
CA ALA A 83 7.81 -7.06 -4.34
C ALA A 83 8.76 -7.92 -3.49
N LEU A 84 8.95 -9.19 -3.86
CA LEU A 84 9.88 -10.10 -3.18
C LEU A 84 11.37 -9.85 -3.50
N GLU A 85 11.67 -8.96 -4.45
CA GLU A 85 13.05 -8.57 -4.79
C GLU A 85 13.39 -7.15 -4.36
N GLU A 86 12.41 -6.24 -4.37
CA GLU A 86 12.68 -4.81 -4.39
C GLU A 86 12.38 -4.07 -3.09
N THR A 87 11.54 -4.57 -2.18
CA THR A 87 11.14 -3.79 -0.99
C THR A 87 11.61 -4.36 0.33
N GLY A 88 12.27 -3.52 1.14
CA GLY A 88 12.60 -3.86 2.52
C GLY A 88 11.38 -4.03 3.44
N ASP A 89 10.19 -3.53 3.08
CA ASP A 89 8.96 -3.83 3.84
C ASP A 89 8.65 -5.33 3.84
N LEU A 90 9.08 -6.09 2.82
CA LEU A 90 8.92 -7.56 2.78
C LEU A 90 10.24 -8.29 3.04
N LEU A 91 11.36 -7.81 2.48
CA LEU A 91 12.65 -8.49 2.62
C LEU A 91 13.14 -8.53 4.06
N THR A 92 12.94 -7.46 4.83
CA THR A 92 13.33 -7.40 6.24
C THR A 92 12.59 -8.45 7.07
N PRO A 93 11.24 -8.47 7.13
CA PRO A 93 10.52 -9.51 7.89
C PRO A 93 10.80 -10.94 7.40
N ILE A 94 11.11 -11.14 6.11
CA ILE A 94 11.57 -12.44 5.59
C ILE A 94 12.93 -12.81 6.19
N SER A 95 13.89 -11.89 6.18
CA SER A 95 15.23 -12.12 6.77
C SER A 95 15.19 -12.36 8.28
N GLU A 96 14.19 -11.78 8.96
CA GLU A 96 13.91 -11.98 10.39
C GLU A 96 13.18 -13.30 10.68
N GLY A 97 12.75 -14.04 9.65
CA GLY A 97 11.98 -15.28 9.79
C GLY A 97 10.54 -15.08 10.28
N LYS A 98 9.98 -13.87 10.11
CA LYS A 98 8.61 -13.52 10.53
C LYS A 98 7.58 -13.59 9.40
N PHE A 99 8.05 -13.60 8.16
CA PHE A 99 7.22 -13.64 6.96
C PHE A 99 7.91 -14.49 5.89
N THR A 100 7.15 -15.05 4.97
CA THR A 100 7.65 -15.87 3.86
C THR A 100 6.87 -15.52 2.60
N ALA A 101 7.38 -15.90 1.44
CA ALA A 101 6.66 -15.71 0.18
C ALA A 101 5.28 -16.39 0.17
N ASN A 102 5.09 -17.48 0.93
CA ASN A 102 3.81 -18.18 1.03
C ASN A 102 2.78 -17.45 1.90
N ASP A 103 3.21 -16.46 2.69
CA ASP A 103 2.33 -15.65 3.53
C ASP A 103 1.73 -14.47 2.75
N LEU A 104 2.19 -14.21 1.52
CA LEU A 104 1.53 -13.28 0.61
C LEU A 104 0.14 -13.80 0.25
N HIS A 105 -0.86 -12.95 0.41
CA HIS A 105 -2.22 -13.27 -0.02
C HIS A 105 -2.30 -13.33 -1.55
N GLY A 106 -1.58 -12.44 -2.22
CA GLY A 106 -1.35 -12.49 -3.67
C GLY A 106 -1.33 -11.11 -4.32
N GLU A 107 -1.52 -11.09 -5.64
CA GLU A 107 -1.51 -9.87 -6.45
C GLU A 107 -2.85 -9.15 -6.49
N LEU A 108 -2.83 -7.81 -6.48
CA LEU A 108 -4.01 -6.95 -6.61
C LEU A 108 -4.81 -7.25 -7.89
N GLY A 109 -4.12 -7.61 -8.97
CA GLY A 109 -4.75 -8.01 -10.23
C GLY A 109 -5.67 -9.23 -10.10
N HIS A 110 -5.35 -10.18 -9.21
CA HIS A 110 -6.19 -11.34 -8.94
C HIS A 110 -7.46 -10.95 -8.17
N ILE A 111 -7.37 -9.98 -7.27
CA ILE A 111 -8.54 -9.45 -6.55
C ILE A 111 -9.47 -8.72 -7.52
N VAL A 112 -8.92 -7.82 -8.35
CA VAL A 112 -9.70 -7.09 -9.36
C VAL A 112 -10.37 -8.02 -10.36
N ALA A 113 -9.74 -9.16 -10.67
CA ALA A 113 -10.29 -10.17 -11.57
C ALA A 113 -11.23 -11.19 -10.88
N GLU A 114 -11.59 -10.98 -9.61
CA GLU A 114 -12.44 -11.88 -8.80
C GLU A 114 -11.88 -13.32 -8.69
N ARG A 115 -10.54 -13.47 -8.81
CA ARG A 115 -9.83 -14.75 -8.63
C ARG A 115 -9.32 -14.95 -7.21
N LEU A 116 -9.29 -13.87 -6.44
CA LEU A 116 -8.86 -13.82 -5.06
C LEU A 116 -9.80 -12.88 -4.30
N GLU A 117 -10.16 -13.22 -3.08
CA GLU A 117 -11.01 -12.33 -2.27
C GLU A 117 -10.20 -11.14 -1.75
N GLY A 118 -10.82 -9.96 -1.70
CA GLY A 118 -10.29 -8.81 -0.97
C GLY A 118 -10.50 -8.98 0.54
N ARG A 119 -10.91 -7.91 1.22
CA ARG A 119 -11.37 -7.97 2.61
C ARG A 119 -12.64 -8.83 2.73
N VAL A 120 -12.71 -9.72 3.72
CA VAL A 120 -13.89 -10.59 3.98
C VAL A 120 -14.47 -10.41 5.39
N SER A 121 -13.79 -9.69 6.28
CA SER A 121 -14.37 -9.25 7.55
C SER A 121 -13.94 -7.83 7.93
N ASP A 122 -14.75 -7.18 8.77
CA ASP A 122 -14.49 -5.82 9.23
C ASP A 122 -13.28 -5.74 10.17
N ASP A 123 -12.84 -6.86 10.75
CA ASP A 123 -11.72 -6.91 11.69
C ASP A 123 -10.35 -7.12 11.01
N GLU A 124 -10.31 -7.53 9.72
CA GLU A 124 -9.04 -7.83 9.05
C GLU A 124 -8.11 -6.59 8.98
N ILE A 125 -6.85 -6.75 9.35
CA ILE A 125 -5.80 -5.79 9.02
C ILE A 125 -5.27 -6.16 7.63
N THR A 126 -5.40 -5.25 6.67
CA THR A 126 -4.99 -5.51 5.28
C THR A 126 -3.90 -4.56 4.86
N VAL A 127 -2.86 -5.08 4.21
CA VAL A 127 -1.74 -4.30 3.68
C VAL A 127 -1.71 -4.46 2.17
N PHE A 128 -1.76 -3.33 1.47
CA PHE A 128 -1.35 -3.25 0.08
C PHE A 128 0.06 -2.65 0.01
N LYS A 129 1.01 -3.42 -0.52
CA LYS A 129 2.40 -3.01 -0.70
C LYS A 129 2.71 -2.81 -2.19
N SER A 130 3.11 -1.58 -2.54
CA SER A 130 3.49 -1.20 -3.89
C SER A 130 4.98 -0.91 -3.97
N VAL A 131 5.59 -1.39 -5.05
CA VAL A 131 6.96 -1.03 -5.49
C VAL A 131 6.95 -0.34 -6.86
N GLY A 132 5.80 -0.33 -7.52
CA GLY A 132 5.61 0.21 -8.86
C GLY A 132 5.80 -0.87 -9.92
N VAL A 133 4.85 -0.97 -10.84
CA VAL A 133 4.97 -1.83 -12.02
C VAL A 133 4.72 -1.02 -13.29
N ALA A 134 5.64 -1.12 -14.25
CA ALA A 134 5.66 -0.28 -15.46
C ALA A 134 4.36 -0.34 -16.28
N ILE A 135 3.59 -1.43 -16.18
CA ILE A 135 2.32 -1.57 -16.89
C ILE A 135 1.31 -0.48 -16.50
N VAL A 136 1.29 -0.04 -15.23
CA VAL A 136 0.36 1.00 -14.77
C VAL A 136 0.67 2.32 -15.48
N ASP A 137 1.95 2.69 -15.57
CA ASP A 137 2.40 3.90 -16.27
C ASP A 137 2.02 3.86 -17.76
N ILE A 138 2.28 2.73 -18.43
CA ILE A 138 1.99 2.56 -19.85
C ILE A 138 0.49 2.63 -20.14
N VAL A 139 -0.34 2.01 -19.30
CA VAL A 139 -1.81 2.06 -19.44
C VAL A 139 -2.32 3.49 -19.27
N VAL A 140 -1.85 4.22 -18.25
CA VAL A 140 -2.25 5.61 -18.00
C VAL A 140 -1.78 6.53 -19.12
N ALA A 141 -0.53 6.38 -19.58
CA ALA A 141 0.02 7.14 -20.70
C ALA A 141 -0.79 6.89 -21.98
N ASN A 142 -1.08 5.64 -22.30
CA ASN A 142 -1.89 5.27 -23.47
C ASN A 142 -3.32 5.83 -23.38
N TYR A 143 -3.94 5.81 -22.19
CA TYR A 143 -5.26 6.41 -21.99
C TYR A 143 -5.25 7.90 -22.37
N PHE A 144 -4.30 8.68 -21.84
CA PHE A 144 -4.21 10.11 -22.14
C PHE A 144 -3.83 10.38 -23.59
N TYR A 145 -2.94 9.57 -24.16
CA TYR A 145 -2.58 9.64 -25.57
C TYR A 145 -3.81 9.46 -26.47
N ARG A 146 -4.58 8.37 -26.27
CA ARG A 146 -5.82 8.11 -27.02
C ARG A 146 -6.87 9.19 -26.81
N LYS A 147 -7.03 9.67 -25.58
CA LYS A 147 -7.96 10.77 -25.27
C LYS A 147 -7.61 12.04 -26.03
N LYS A 148 -6.31 12.33 -26.20
CA LYS A 148 -5.85 13.50 -26.96
C LYS A 148 -6.09 13.35 -28.46
N LEU A 149 -5.93 12.15 -29.03
CA LEU A 149 -6.21 11.89 -30.45
C LEU A 149 -7.70 11.93 -30.80
N ASN A 150 -8.57 11.60 -29.84
CA ASN A 150 -10.02 11.52 -30.02
C ASN A 150 -10.78 12.79 -29.59
N ALA A 151 -10.09 13.87 -29.23
CA ALA A 151 -10.66 15.15 -28.77
C ALA A 151 -10.41 16.26 -29.79
#